data_AF-A0A3M8EPQ9-F1
#
_entry.id   AF-A0A3M8EPQ9-F1
#
_cell.length_a   1.000
_cell.length_b   1.000
_cell.length_c   1.000
_cell.angle_alpha   90.00
_cell.angle_beta   90.00
_cell.angle_gamma   90.00
#
_symmetry.space_group_name_H-M   'P 1'
#
loop_
_entity.id
_entity.type
_entity.pdbx_description
1 polymer ?
#
loop_
_entity_poly.entity_id
_entity_poly.type
_entity_poly.pdbx_seq_one_letter_code
_entity_poly.pdbx_strand_id
1 'polypeptide(L)' 'MVTKEHIDNLINPRLNRVLLIVQTALSESQFQACRKLILDEFGKSGLGKELDRLFSSKEW' A
#
# COMPACT_ATOMS: atom_id res chain seq x y z
N MET A 1 -2.99 -20.85 6.04
CA MET A 1 -2.84 -20.28 4.69
C MET A 1 -2.61 -18.79 4.84
N VAL A 2 -1.61 -18.25 4.16
CA VAL A 2 -1.47 -16.79 4.04
C VAL A 2 -2.59 -16.29 3.13
N THR A 3 -3.23 -15.18 3.50
CA THR A 3 -4.31 -14.54 2.73
C THR A 3 -3.88 -13.12 2.38
N LYS A 4 -4.52 -12.51 1.38
CA LYS A 4 -4.32 -11.09 1.07
C LYS A 4 -4.49 -10.21 2.31
N GLU A 5 -5.50 -10.48 3.12
CA GLU A 5 -5.76 -9.72 4.35
C GLU A 5 -4.60 -9.78 5.35
N HIS A 6 -3.93 -10.94 5.47
CA HIS A 6 -2.71 -11.04 6.29
C HIS A 6 -1.59 -10.12 5.76
N ILE A 7 -1.45 -10.00 4.43
CA ILE A 7 -0.44 -9.14 3.81
C ILE A 7 -0.80 -7.66 4.01
N ASP A 8 -2.06 -7.28 3.78
CA ASP A 8 -2.54 -5.91 3.97
C ASP A 8 -2.31 -5.45 5.42
N ASN A 9 -2.58 -6.32 6.40
CA ASN A 9 -2.36 -6.05 7.82
C ASN A 9 -0.88 -5.86 8.18
N LEU A 10 0.06 -6.43 7.41
CA LEU A 10 1.48 -6.21 7.58
C LEU A 10 1.95 -4.93 6.88
N ILE A 11 1.46 -4.65 5.68
CA ILE A 11 1.93 -3.52 4.87
C ILE A 11 1.39 -2.18 5.39
N ASN A 12 0.10 -2.10 5.72
CA ASN A 12 -0.55 -0.83 6.08
C ASN A 12 0.12 -0.08 7.24
N PRO A 13 0.48 -0.73 8.37
CA PRO A 13 1.19 -0.03 9.45
C PRO A 13 2.56 0.51 9.04
N ARG A 14 3.27 -0.16 8.11
CA ARG A 14 4.59 0.26 7.62
C ARG A 14 4.44 1.47 6.71
N LEU A 15 3.46 1.46 5.80
CA LEU A 15 3.16 2.62 4.95
C LEU A 15 2.79 3.85 5.77
N ASN A 16 1.99 3.68 6.83
CA ASN A 16 1.65 4.79 7.73
C ASN A 16 2.89 5.39 8.41
N ARG A 17 3.86 4.57 8.82
CA ARG A 17 5.13 5.05 9.39
C ARG A 17 5.97 5.80 8.36
N VAL A 18 6.02 5.32 7.12
CA VAL A 18 6.72 6.00 6.02
C VAL A 18 6.05 7.35 5.74
N LEU A 19 4.74 7.38 5.57
CA LEU A 19 3.97 8.60 5.33
C LEU A 19 4.17 9.64 6.45
N LEU A 20 4.22 9.19 7.70
CA LEU A 20 4.48 10.07 8.84
C LEU A 20 5.85 10.77 8.72
N ILE A 21 6.91 10.05 8.36
CA ILE A 21 8.23 10.64 8.17
C ILE A 21 8.25 11.56 6.96
N VAL A 22 7.64 11.14 5.84
CA VAL A 22 7.56 11.96 4.62
C VAL A 22 6.84 13.28 4.88
N GLN A 23 5.80 13.29 5.71
CA GLN A 23 5.08 14.51 6.08
C GLN A 23 5.98 15.55 6.76
N THR A 24 7.02 15.12 7.49
CA THR A 24 7.97 16.04 8.14
C THR A 24 8.99 16.63 7.18
N ALA A 25 9.21 16.00 6.03
CA ALA A 25 10.27 16.35 5.08
C ALA A 25 9.78 17.16 3.87
N LEU A 26 8.47 17.14 3.59
CA LEU A 26 7.89 17.71 2.38
C LEU A 26 6.98 18.90 2.69
N SER A 27 6.81 19.80 1.72
CA SER A 27 5.72 20.77 1.76
C SER A 27 4.37 20.07 1.63
N GLU A 28 3.29 20.71 2.07
CA GLU A 28 1.95 20.11 2.05
C GLU A 28 1.54 19.60 0.66
N SER A 29 1.81 20.37 -0.40
CA SER A 29 1.48 19.96 -1.78
C SER A 29 2.26 18.71 -2.22
N GLN A 30 3.54 18.64 -1.87
CA GLN A 30 4.40 17.49 -2.15
C GLN A 30 3.99 16.26 -1.34
N PHE A 31 3.64 16.44 -0.06
CA PHE A 31 3.13 15.37 0.78
C PHE A 31 1.82 14.80 0.22
N GLN A 32 0.86 15.64 -0.18
CA GLN A 32 -0.40 15.16 -0.76
C GLN A 32 -0.19 14.39 -2.07
N ALA A 33 0.73 14.85 -2.93
CA ALA A 33 1.09 14.12 -4.15
C ALA A 33 1.73 12.76 -3.83
N CYS A 34 2.68 12.71 -2.90
CA CYS A 34 3.34 11.48 -2.47
C CYS A 34 2.36 10.50 -1.81
N ARG A 35 1.48 11.00 -0.93
CA ARG A 35 0.44 10.20 -0.28
C ARG A 35 -0.50 9.59 -1.30
N LYS A 36 -0.93 10.36 -2.30
CA LYS A 36 -1.78 9.86 -3.38
C LYS A 36 -1.09 8.73 -4.14
N LEU A 37 0.17 8.94 -4.56
CA LEU A 37 0.95 7.92 -5.25
C LEU A 37 1.07 6.63 -4.43
N ILE A 38 1.40 6.74 -3.14
CA ILE A 38 1.50 5.57 -2.25
C ILE A 38 0.17 4.83 -2.14
N LEU A 39 -0.94 5.54 -2.02
CA LEU A 39 -2.26 4.91 -1.94
C LEU A 39 -2.69 4.27 -3.27
N ASP A 40 -2.28 4.85 -4.41
CA ASP A 40 -2.56 4.28 -5.73
C ASP A 40 -1.76 2.97 -5.94
N GLU A 41 -0.46 2.99 -5.60
CA GLU A 41 0.45 1.84 -5.74
C GLU A 41 0.15 0.70 -4.75
N PHE A 42 -0.11 1.02 -3.48
CA PHE A 42 -0.30 0.00 -2.44
C PHE A 42 -1.76 -0.26 -2.07
N GLY A 43 -2.70 0.51 -2.64
CA GLY A 43 -4.12 0.35 -2.38
C GLY A 43 -4.78 -0.72 -3.27
N LYS A 44 -6.11 -0.62 -3.37
CA LYS A 44 -6.94 -1.60 -4.09
C LYS A 44 -6.66 -1.66 -5.59
N SER A 45 -6.18 -0.57 -6.19
CA SER A 45 -5.94 -0.47 -7.63
C SER A 45 -4.56 -0.96 -8.06
N GLY A 46 -3.55 -0.88 -7.18
CA GLY A 46 -2.20 -1.38 -7.38
C GLY A 46 -2.01 -2.77 -6.76
N LEU A 47 -1.11 -2.88 -5.78
CA LEU A 47 -0.71 -4.14 -5.15
C LEU A 47 -1.90 -4.98 -4.66
N GLY A 48 -2.95 -4.35 -4.13
CA GLY A 48 -4.14 -5.07 -3.68
C GLY A 48 -4.81 -5.89 -4.80
N LYS A 49 -4.82 -5.37 -6.03
CA LYS A 49 -5.35 -6.06 -7.21
C LYS A 49 -4.43 -7.18 -7.70
N GLU A 50 -3.13 -6.97 -7.60
CA GLU A 50 -2.14 -7.99 -7.96
C GLU A 50 -2.19 -9.18 -6.99
N LEU A 51 -2.35 -8.91 -5.69
CA LEU A 51 -2.59 -9.94 -4.68
C LEU A 51 -3.91 -10.66 -4.93
N ASP A 52 -4.99 -9.95 -5.23
CA ASP A 52 -6.28 -10.58 -5.59
C ASP A 52 -6.11 -11.57 -6.75
N ARG A 53 -5.37 -11.17 -7.79
CA ARG A 53 -5.07 -12.05 -8.93
C ARG A 53 -4.25 -13.25 -8.49
N LEU A 54 -3.17 -13.04 -7.74
CA LEU A 54 -2.25 -14.09 -7.27
C LEU A 54 -2.97 -15.17 -6.45
N PHE A 55 -3.86 -14.78 -5.54
CA PHE A 55 -4.61 -15.71 -4.69
C PHE A 55 -5.84 -16.30 -5.38
N SER A 56 -6.35 -15.66 -6.44
CA SER A 56 -7.48 -16.17 -7.23
C SER A 56 -7.04 -17.14 -8.33
N SER A 57 -5.85 -16.95 -8.90
CA SER A 57 -5.21 -17.96 -9.74
C SER A 57 -4.79 -19.12 -8.85
N LYS A 58 -5.42 -20.29 -9.03
CA LYS A 58 -4.98 -21.57 -8.43
C LYS A 58 -3.64 -22.04 -9.02
N GLU A 59 -2.62 -21.19 -9.04
CA GLU A 59 -1.25 -21.54 -9.40
C GLU A 59 -0.34 -21.49 -8.15
N TRP A 60 -0.75 -22.18 -7.08
CA TRP A 60 0.11 -22.53 -5.95
C TRP A 60 -0.31 -23.88 -5.38
#